data_AF-F8MZH0-F1
#
_entry.id   AF-F8MZH0-F1
#
_cell.length_a   1.000
_cell.length_b   1.000
_cell.length_c   1.000
_cell.angle_alpha   90.00
_cell.angle_beta   90.00
_cell.angle_gamma   90.00
#
_symmetry.space_group_name_H-M   'P 1'
#
loop_
_entity.id
_entity.type
_entity.pdbx_description
1 polymer ?
#
loop_
_entity_poly.entity_id
_entity_poly.type
_entity_poly.pdbx_seq_one_letter_code
_entity_poly.pdbx_strand_id
1 'polypeptide(L)'
;MTASALSKWPTCLACLRRLAQPFGTSAARHGEPRARAVPVIRPIVHIQTRAASHRMRLQDQGVVVRLLEDIPKFGRKHAIFRIERGRMRNEWFPKNKAEYMTPARFQELGLTRDAIGEVDRSFVILSALEAATRPKPEEQKTEEPVPEVQISQVNVPDVTPETAHALLSELIPNTLTFHREPVPIPISKPKPALGPKISPLIARHVPASTPETPSTGEARRAIFGSVSSSDILNQIKALVSGHEEASRIILEPSSVKIGGLAEDNDRIRHLGRWEIEIAVARAGGLDPVRKSVEILPSAQ
;
A
#
# COMPACT_ATOMS: atom_id res chain seq x y z
N MET A 1 22.23 30.66 -26.35
CA MET A 1 21.83 31.91 -25.68
C MET A 1 21.36 31.55 -24.27
N THR A 2 22.11 31.98 -23.26
CA THR A 2 21.96 31.62 -21.85
C THR A 2 20.94 32.52 -21.16
N ALA A 3 19.84 31.96 -20.66
CA ALA A 3 18.86 32.67 -19.86
C ALA A 3 19.32 32.73 -18.39
N SER A 4 19.67 33.93 -17.92
CA SER A 4 20.00 34.23 -16.54
C SER A 4 18.79 34.07 -15.63
N ALA A 5 18.87 33.15 -14.66
CA ALA A 5 17.90 33.03 -13.58
C ALA A 5 18.08 34.18 -12.59
N LEU A 6 17.24 35.22 -12.72
CA LEU A 6 17.13 36.28 -11.73
C LEU A 6 16.55 35.70 -10.42
N SER A 7 17.43 35.53 -9.43
CA SER A 7 17.09 35.21 -8.05
C SER A 7 16.17 36.30 -7.47
N LYS A 8 14.90 35.97 -7.20
CA LYS A 8 13.98 36.87 -6.50
C LYS A 8 14.44 37.01 -5.05
N TRP A 9 14.82 38.22 -4.64
CA TRP A 9 15.21 38.50 -3.27
C TRP A 9 13.98 38.52 -2.35
N PRO A 10 14.08 37.98 -1.12
CA PRO A 10 12.94 37.90 -0.24
C PRO A 10 12.55 39.28 0.29
N THR A 11 11.29 39.66 0.09
CA THR A 11 10.74 40.99 0.39
C THR A 11 10.26 41.16 1.84
N CYS A 12 10.45 40.15 2.70
CA CYS A 12 9.94 40.14 4.06
C CYS A 12 11.07 40.27 5.10
N LEU A 13 10.89 41.14 6.11
CA LEU A 13 11.89 41.36 7.17
C LEU A 13 12.22 40.09 7.97
N ALA A 14 11.25 39.17 8.11
CA ALA A 14 11.47 37.87 8.73
C ALA A 14 12.34 36.92 7.88
N CYS A 15 12.27 37.05 6.56
CA CYS A 15 13.02 36.27 5.59
C CYS A 15 14.48 36.76 5.53
N LEU A 16 14.68 38.09 5.56
CA LEU A 16 16.00 38.71 5.67
C LEU A 16 16.69 38.35 6.99
N ARG A 17 15.98 38.37 8.12
CA ARG A 17 16.54 37.92 9.41
C ARG A 17 16.96 36.44 9.40
N ARG A 18 16.25 35.59 8.67
CA ARG A 18 16.58 34.16 8.58
C ARG A 18 17.81 33.89 7.71
N LEU A 19 18.05 34.71 6.68
CA LEU A 19 19.27 34.65 5.87
C LEU A 19 20.48 35.26 6.57
N ALA A 20 20.26 36.24 7.44
CA ALA A 20 21.32 36.93 8.18
C ALA A 20 21.75 36.25 9.49
N GLN A 21 21.14 35.10 9.85
CA GLN A 21 21.60 34.33 11.01
C GLN A 21 22.88 33.54 10.63
N PRO A 22 24.05 33.85 11.23
CA PRO A 22 25.21 32.99 11.06
C PRO A 22 24.87 31.60 11.60
N PHE A 23 25.21 30.56 10.83
CA PHE A 23 25.12 29.16 11.23
C PHE A 23 25.64 29.00 12.64
N GLY A 24 24.76 28.54 13.54
CA GLY A 24 25.05 28.42 14.96
C GLY A 24 26.32 27.61 15.18
N THR A 25 27.33 28.26 15.75
CA THR A 25 28.31 27.60 16.60
C THR A 25 27.54 27.05 17.80
N SER A 26 27.16 25.78 17.73
CA SER A 26 26.88 25.02 18.93
C SER A 26 28.11 25.14 19.83
N ALA A 27 27.93 25.77 20.98
CA ALA A 27 28.94 25.92 22.00
C ALA A 27 29.46 24.52 22.41
N ALA A 28 30.61 24.14 21.87
CA ALA A 28 31.43 23.09 22.42
C ALA A 28 31.88 23.52 23.81
N ARG A 29 31.53 22.71 24.81
CA ARG A 29 32.11 22.78 26.14
C ARG A 29 33.64 22.66 26.03
N HIS A 30 34.30 23.37 26.93
CA HIS A 30 35.74 23.47 27.12
C HIS A 30 36.52 22.17 26.88
N GLY A 31 37.62 22.27 26.12
CA GLY A 31 38.71 21.30 26.13
C GLY A 31 39.30 20.99 24.75
N GLU A 32 40.49 21.54 24.48
CA GLU A 32 41.50 21.09 23.50
C GLU A 32 41.49 21.58 22.02
N PRO A 33 42.68 21.67 21.39
CA PRO A 33 42.95 22.70 20.39
C PRO A 33 42.94 22.21 18.93
N ARG A 34 42.37 23.06 18.09
CA ARG A 34 42.85 23.47 16.75
C ARG A 34 43.31 22.36 15.79
N ALA A 35 42.36 21.74 15.10
CA ALA A 35 42.59 21.09 13.80
C ALA A 35 41.84 21.84 12.68
N ARG A 36 42.54 22.07 11.57
CA ARG A 36 42.05 22.78 10.36
C ARG A 36 40.77 22.13 9.83
N ALA A 37 39.67 22.89 9.82
CA ALA A 37 38.41 22.47 9.20
C ALA A 37 38.44 22.77 7.69
N VAL A 38 38.41 21.73 6.87
CA VAL A 38 38.13 21.81 5.43
C VAL A 38 36.61 21.97 5.24
N PRO A 39 36.12 22.96 4.48
CA PRO A 39 34.68 23.14 4.30
C PRO A 39 34.11 22.05 3.37
N VAL A 40 33.50 21.02 3.94
CA VAL A 40 32.68 20.06 3.19
C VAL A 40 31.29 20.69 2.97
N ILE A 41 31.02 21.11 1.74
CA ILE A 41 29.72 21.62 1.30
C ILE A 41 28.75 20.43 1.30
N ARG A 42 27.83 20.37 2.27
CA ARG A 42 26.71 19.42 2.27
C ARG A 42 25.49 20.08 1.59
N PRO A 43 24.81 19.41 0.64
CA PRO A 43 23.59 19.95 0.06
C PRO A 43 22.51 20.04 1.14
N ILE A 44 21.90 21.23 1.24
CA ILE A 44 20.83 21.53 2.19
C ILE A 44 19.57 20.78 1.73
N VAL A 45 19.31 19.62 2.31
CA VAL A 45 17.97 19.03 2.28
C VAL A 45 17.13 19.82 3.27
N HIS A 46 16.15 20.57 2.78
CA HIS A 46 15.21 21.33 3.61
C HIS A 46 14.30 20.35 4.36
N ILE A 47 14.78 19.81 5.48
CA ILE A 47 13.97 19.02 6.39
C ILE A 47 12.98 19.98 7.04
N GLN A 48 11.72 19.93 6.61
CA GLN A 48 10.63 20.61 7.29
C GLN A 48 10.44 19.96 8.66
N THR A 49 11.05 20.51 9.70
CA THR A 49 10.71 20.17 11.08
C THR A 49 9.31 20.72 11.35
N ARG A 50 8.29 19.89 11.19
CA ARG A 50 6.94 20.19 11.68
C ARG A 50 7.06 20.55 13.16
N ALA A 51 6.61 21.75 13.52
CA ALA A 51 6.74 22.27 14.88
C ALA A 51 6.15 21.26 15.89
N ALA A 52 6.89 20.99 16.96
CA ALA A 52 6.39 20.24 18.10
C ALA A 52 5.12 20.94 18.61
N SER A 53 3.99 20.25 18.50
CA SER A 53 2.71 20.75 18.98
C SER A 53 2.53 20.36 20.44
N HIS A 54 2.00 21.28 21.26
CA HIS A 54 1.60 20.98 22.63
C HIS A 54 0.46 19.93 22.70
N ARG A 55 -0.22 19.68 21.58
CA ARG A 55 -1.24 18.63 21.47
C ARG A 55 -0.85 17.62 20.41
N MET A 56 -0.53 16.41 20.85
CA MET A 56 -0.35 15.24 20.01
C MET A 56 -1.67 14.49 19.85
N ARG A 57 -1.81 13.74 18.75
CA ARG A 57 -2.94 12.82 18.57
C ARG A 57 -2.85 11.73 19.63
N LEU A 58 -3.96 11.48 20.33
CA LEU A 58 -4.05 10.37 21.29
C LEU A 58 -3.84 9.05 20.56
N GLN A 59 -2.82 8.30 20.96
CA GLN A 59 -2.51 6.97 20.43
C GLN A 59 -2.72 5.94 21.54
N ASP A 60 -3.43 4.86 21.19
CA ASP A 60 -3.58 3.71 22.09
C ASP A 60 -2.28 2.92 22.12
N GLN A 61 -1.75 2.67 23.32
CA GLN A 61 -0.50 1.95 23.53
C GLN A 61 -0.70 0.43 23.62
N GLY A 62 -1.93 -0.05 23.38
CA GLY A 62 -2.28 -1.47 23.38
C GLY A 62 -2.86 -1.96 24.70
N VAL A 63 -2.95 -3.29 24.83
CA VAL A 63 -3.50 -3.98 26.01
C VAL A 63 -2.42 -4.78 26.73
N VAL A 64 -2.47 -4.79 28.06
CA VAL A 64 -1.54 -5.55 28.90
C VAL A 64 -2.00 -7.01 28.95
N VAL A 65 -1.09 -7.92 28.63
CA VAL A 65 -1.35 -9.35 28.58
C VAL A 65 -0.25 -10.11 29.29
N ARG A 66 -0.57 -11.31 29.76
CA ARG A 66 0.38 -12.28 30.30
C ARG A 66 0.43 -13.50 29.40
N LEU A 67 1.61 -13.91 28.97
CA LEU A 67 1.76 -15.12 28.16
C LEU A 67 1.52 -16.40 29.00
N LEU A 68 0.84 -17.37 28.42
CA LEU A 68 0.62 -18.70 29.02
C LEU A 68 1.58 -19.75 28.44
N GLU A 69 2.15 -19.48 27.27
CA GLU A 69 3.10 -20.32 26.55
C GLU A 69 4.33 -19.49 26.14
N ASP A 70 5.45 -20.16 25.81
CA ASP A 70 6.60 -19.50 25.20
C ASP A 70 6.26 -19.14 23.74
N ILE A 71 6.20 -17.85 23.42
CA ILE A 71 5.89 -17.40 22.06
C ILE A 71 7.15 -16.79 21.43
N PRO A 72 7.66 -17.36 20.32
CA PRO A 72 8.87 -16.84 19.67
C PRO A 72 8.66 -15.40 19.21
N LYS A 73 9.70 -14.56 19.30
CA LYS A 73 9.70 -13.11 19.01
C LYS A 73 8.86 -12.24 19.95
N PHE A 74 8.28 -12.80 21.01
CA PHE A 74 7.52 -12.02 21.99
C PHE A 74 8.10 -12.15 23.40
N GLY A 75 8.28 -13.38 23.86
CA GLY A 75 8.81 -13.62 25.19
C GLY A 75 8.47 -15.00 25.74
N ARG A 76 8.99 -15.22 26.94
CA ARG A 76 8.79 -16.43 27.72
C ARG A 76 7.38 -16.53 28.29
N LYS A 77 6.98 -17.73 28.68
CA LYS A 77 5.79 -18.02 29.48
C LYS A 77 5.79 -17.13 30.73
N HIS A 78 4.61 -16.60 31.06
CA HIS A 78 4.36 -15.63 32.14
C HIS A 78 4.97 -14.24 31.97
N ALA A 79 5.57 -13.91 30.82
CA ALA A 79 5.95 -12.54 30.52
C ALA A 79 4.72 -11.63 30.43
N ILE A 80 4.81 -10.44 31.04
CA ILE A 80 3.76 -9.42 31.05
C ILE A 80 4.25 -8.22 30.24
N PHE A 81 3.51 -7.86 29.20
CA PHE A 81 3.85 -6.71 28.35
C PHE A 81 2.61 -6.17 27.63
N ARG A 82 2.77 -5.03 26.93
CA ARG A 82 1.73 -4.45 26.08
C ARG A 82 1.79 -5.02 24.67
N ILE A 83 0.62 -5.39 24.13
CA ILE A 83 0.47 -5.87 22.76
C ILE A 83 -0.71 -5.20 22.05
N GLU A 84 -0.72 -5.28 20.73
CA GLU A 84 -1.85 -4.87 19.89
C GLU A 84 -3.14 -5.62 20.25
N ARG A 85 -4.23 -4.88 20.45
CA ARG A 85 -5.54 -5.45 20.82
C ARG A 85 -6.06 -6.45 19.80
N GLY A 86 -5.79 -6.21 18.52
CA GLY A 86 -6.22 -7.10 17.43
C GLY A 86 -5.58 -8.48 17.52
N ARG A 87 -4.26 -8.54 17.78
CA ARG A 87 -3.54 -9.81 17.94
C ARG A 87 -4.03 -10.59 19.15
N MET A 88 -4.19 -9.90 20.28
CA MET A 88 -4.70 -10.55 21.50
C MET A 88 -6.10 -11.14 21.27
N ARG A 89 -7.03 -10.37 20.68
CA ARG A 89 -8.42 -10.78 20.49
C ARG A 89 -8.60 -11.88 19.45
N ASN A 90 -7.87 -11.81 18.33
CA ASN A 90 -8.14 -12.67 17.18
C ASN A 90 -7.26 -13.93 17.17
N GLU A 91 -6.05 -13.87 17.74
CA GLU A 91 -5.07 -14.95 17.62
C GLU A 91 -4.74 -15.62 18.95
N TRP A 92 -4.45 -14.83 20.00
CA TRP A 92 -3.89 -15.39 21.23
C TRP A 92 -4.94 -15.83 22.23
N PHE A 93 -5.96 -15.01 22.46
CA PHE A 93 -7.03 -15.34 23.42
C PHE A 93 -7.85 -16.57 23.01
N PRO A 94 -8.30 -16.72 21.74
CA PRO A 94 -9.05 -17.91 21.33
C PRO A 94 -8.23 -19.21 21.42
N LYS A 95 -6.89 -19.10 21.32
CA LYS A 95 -5.97 -20.24 21.39
C LYS A 95 -5.37 -20.43 22.78
N ASN A 96 -5.84 -19.71 23.81
CA ASN A 96 -5.30 -19.73 25.16
C ASN A 96 -3.77 -19.53 25.26
N LYS A 97 -3.18 -18.77 24.33
CA LYS A 97 -1.73 -18.45 24.34
C LYS A 97 -1.37 -17.35 25.33
N ALA A 98 -2.34 -16.50 25.65
CA ALA A 98 -2.18 -15.38 26.56
C ALA A 98 -3.49 -15.06 27.29
N GLU A 99 -3.36 -14.43 28.45
CA GLU A 99 -4.45 -13.98 29.31
C GLU A 99 -4.43 -12.44 29.42
N TYR A 100 -5.61 -11.81 29.51
CA TYR A 100 -5.71 -10.38 29.78
C TYR A 100 -5.30 -10.08 31.23
N MET A 101 -4.40 -9.11 31.43
CA MET A 101 -4.05 -8.66 32.77
C MET A 101 -5.03 -7.58 33.25
N THR A 102 -6.13 -8.04 33.85
CA THR A 102 -7.10 -7.17 34.55
C THR A 102 -6.57 -6.74 35.92
N PRO A 103 -7.11 -5.67 36.53
CA PRO A 103 -6.72 -5.26 37.88
C PRO A 103 -6.91 -6.36 38.93
N ALA A 104 -7.98 -7.16 38.80
CA ALA A 104 -8.20 -8.33 39.66
C ALA A 104 -7.07 -9.35 39.50
N ARG A 105 -6.64 -9.61 38.25
CA ARG A 105 -5.57 -10.56 37.98
C ARG A 105 -4.21 -10.13 38.55
N PHE A 106 -3.93 -8.83 38.59
CA PHE A 106 -2.75 -8.31 39.28
C PHE A 106 -2.80 -8.60 40.79
N GLN A 107 -3.96 -8.44 41.42
CA GLN A 107 -4.15 -8.73 42.85
C GLN A 107 -4.02 -10.22 43.15
N GLU A 108 -4.65 -11.08 42.35
CA GLU A 108 -4.59 -12.55 42.51
C GLU A 108 -3.16 -13.09 42.44
N LEU A 109 -2.34 -12.51 41.56
CA LEU A 109 -0.97 -12.94 41.34
C LEU A 109 0.04 -12.17 42.20
N GLY A 110 -0.40 -11.19 43.01
CA GLY A 110 0.46 -10.37 43.85
C GLY A 110 1.46 -9.50 43.08
N LEU A 111 1.22 -9.22 41.80
CA LEU A 111 2.09 -8.37 40.97
C LEU A 111 1.58 -6.93 40.97
N THR A 112 2.51 -5.96 40.92
CA THR A 112 2.17 -4.56 40.70
C THR A 112 2.19 -4.22 39.20
N ARG A 113 1.72 -3.02 38.87
CA ARG A 113 1.72 -2.50 37.50
C ARG A 113 3.13 -2.27 36.95
N ASP A 114 4.14 -2.21 37.82
CA ASP A 114 5.53 -1.97 37.45
C ASP A 114 6.19 -3.23 36.86
N ALA A 115 5.58 -4.40 37.05
CA ALA A 115 6.01 -5.65 36.45
C ALA A 115 5.72 -5.76 34.93
N ILE A 116 5.18 -4.70 34.30
CA ILE A 116 4.92 -4.66 32.86
C ILE A 116 6.23 -4.36 32.12
N GLY A 117 6.75 -5.36 31.42
CA GLY A 117 7.91 -5.25 30.55
C GLY A 117 7.58 -4.87 29.09
N GLU A 118 8.62 -4.88 28.26
CA GLU A 118 8.53 -4.71 26.81
C GLU A 118 8.56 -6.05 26.07
N VAL A 119 8.16 -6.03 24.80
CA VAL A 119 8.17 -7.21 23.93
C VAL A 119 9.59 -7.55 23.50
N ASP A 120 10.05 -8.76 23.80
CA ASP A 120 11.36 -9.25 23.37
C ASP A 120 11.29 -9.86 21.97
N ARG A 121 11.63 -9.04 20.97
CA ARG A 121 11.67 -9.42 19.55
C ARG A 121 12.81 -10.39 19.23
N SER A 122 13.81 -10.44 20.08
CA SER A 122 14.97 -11.32 19.98
C SER A 122 14.74 -12.64 20.71
N PHE A 123 13.59 -12.82 21.37
CA PHE A 123 13.29 -14.05 22.07
C PHE A 123 13.16 -15.22 21.10
N VAL A 124 13.98 -16.22 21.35
CA VAL A 124 14.12 -17.39 20.51
C VAL A 124 14.07 -18.62 21.41
N ILE A 125 13.24 -19.58 21.06
CA ILE A 125 13.10 -20.84 21.80
C ILE A 125 14.22 -21.77 21.33
N LEU A 126 15.26 -21.94 22.17
CA LEU A 126 16.41 -22.79 21.84
C LEU A 126 15.98 -24.23 21.52
N SER A 127 14.97 -24.77 22.20
CA SER A 127 14.41 -26.09 21.90
C SER A 127 13.81 -26.19 20.50
N ALA A 128 13.25 -25.10 19.95
CA ALA A 128 12.70 -25.08 18.59
C ALA A 128 13.81 -25.00 17.53
N LEU A 129 14.93 -24.32 17.82
CA LEU A 129 16.11 -24.36 16.96
C LEU A 129 16.80 -25.71 17.00
N GLU A 130 16.94 -26.32 18.17
CA GLU A 130 17.52 -27.66 18.30
C GLU A 130 16.66 -28.71 17.59
N ALA A 131 15.32 -28.58 17.63
CA ALA A 131 14.41 -29.42 16.86
C ALA A 131 14.52 -29.18 15.33
N ALA A 132 14.81 -27.96 14.90
CA ALA A 132 15.00 -27.63 13.48
C ALA A 132 16.40 -28.01 12.94
N THR A 133 17.40 -28.17 13.81
CA THR A 133 18.80 -28.46 13.43
C THR A 133 19.12 -29.97 13.45
N ARG A 134 18.24 -30.80 14.01
CA ARG A 134 18.36 -32.26 13.89
C ARG A 134 17.76 -32.71 12.56
N PRO A 135 18.49 -33.42 11.68
CA PRO A 135 17.85 -34.14 10.58
C PRO A 135 16.87 -35.14 11.18
N LYS A 136 15.62 -35.09 10.72
CA LYS A 136 14.54 -36.02 11.07
C LYS A 136 15.06 -37.46 10.98
N PRO A 137 15.14 -38.24 12.08
CA PRO A 137 15.30 -39.68 11.98
C PRO A 137 13.97 -40.26 11.50
N GLU A 138 14.04 -41.08 10.47
CA GLU A 138 12.95 -41.94 10.03
C GLU A 138 12.52 -42.87 11.18
N GLU A 139 11.20 -42.92 11.36
CA GLU A 139 10.37 -44.02 11.88
C GLU A 139 10.78 -44.78 13.15
N GLN A 140 9.93 -44.69 14.18
CA GLN A 140 9.36 -45.89 14.81
C GLN A 140 7.96 -45.58 15.37
N LYS A 141 6.98 -46.22 14.74
CA LYS A 141 5.54 -46.14 14.94
C LYS A 141 5.16 -47.12 16.05
N THR A 142 4.58 -46.65 17.15
CA THR A 142 3.79 -47.49 18.08
C THR A 142 2.33 -47.10 17.92
N GLU A 143 1.50 -48.09 17.57
CA GLU A 143 0.07 -47.99 17.33
C GLU A 143 -0.71 -47.72 18.63
N GLU A 144 -1.64 -46.75 18.59
CA GLU A 144 -3.04 -46.94 18.98
C GLU A 144 -3.93 -45.89 18.27
N PRO A 145 -5.20 -46.20 17.95
CA PRO A 145 -5.89 -45.67 16.78
C PRO A 145 -6.82 -44.50 17.10
N VAL A 146 -6.64 -43.39 16.40
CA VAL A 146 -7.63 -42.31 16.26
C VAL A 146 -7.73 -42.01 14.76
N PRO A 147 -8.93 -41.95 14.15
CA PRO A 147 -9.08 -41.92 12.70
C PRO A 147 -8.49 -40.64 12.12
N GLU A 148 -7.31 -40.79 11.53
CA GLU A 148 -6.57 -39.75 10.84
C GLU A 148 -7.25 -39.55 9.49
N VAL A 149 -7.94 -38.40 9.34
CA VAL A 149 -8.42 -37.95 8.03
C VAL A 149 -7.18 -37.70 7.19
N GLN A 150 -6.85 -38.69 6.35
CA GLN A 150 -5.81 -38.59 5.33
C GLN A 150 -6.23 -37.49 4.36
N ILE A 151 -5.69 -36.29 4.55
CA ILE A 151 -5.70 -35.29 3.50
C ILE A 151 -4.65 -35.76 2.51
N SER A 152 -5.08 -36.62 1.58
CA SER A 152 -4.33 -36.95 0.38
C SER A 152 -3.89 -35.63 -0.24
N GLN A 153 -2.57 -35.42 -0.31
CA GLN A 153 -2.02 -34.31 -1.08
C GLN A 153 -2.45 -34.53 -2.53
N VAL A 154 -3.51 -33.84 -2.94
CA VAL A 154 -3.95 -33.80 -4.32
C VAL A 154 -2.84 -33.11 -5.09
N ASN A 155 -1.98 -33.90 -5.73
CA ASN A 155 -1.10 -33.40 -6.78
C ASN A 155 -2.01 -32.99 -7.94
N VAL A 156 -2.48 -31.74 -7.89
CA VAL A 156 -3.17 -31.12 -9.02
C VAL A 156 -2.11 -30.97 -10.10
N PRO A 157 -2.29 -31.56 -11.30
CA PRO A 157 -1.37 -31.33 -12.40
C PRO A 157 -1.38 -29.85 -12.76
N ASP A 158 -0.24 -29.20 -12.57
CA ASP A 158 -0.04 -27.80 -12.95
C ASP A 158 -0.21 -27.67 -14.48
N VAL A 159 -1.12 -26.80 -14.90
CA VAL A 159 -1.33 -26.50 -16.31
C VAL A 159 -0.04 -25.88 -16.87
N THR A 160 0.47 -26.42 -17.98
CA THR A 160 1.67 -25.84 -18.60
C THR A 160 1.40 -24.39 -19.02
N PRO A 161 2.39 -23.49 -18.95
CA PRO A 161 2.18 -22.07 -19.24
C PRO A 161 1.70 -21.82 -20.68
N GLU A 162 2.11 -22.69 -21.63
CA GLU A 162 1.68 -22.64 -23.03
C GLU A 162 0.19 -22.98 -23.16
N THR A 163 -0.25 -24.07 -22.52
CA THR A 163 -1.68 -24.44 -22.49
C THR A 163 -2.52 -23.38 -21.81
N ALA A 164 -2.03 -22.78 -20.71
CA ALA A 164 -2.74 -21.71 -20.02
C ALA A 164 -2.89 -20.47 -20.90
N HIS A 165 -1.87 -20.10 -21.69
CA HIS A 165 -1.96 -18.99 -22.63
C HIS A 165 -2.98 -19.25 -23.75
N ALA A 166 -2.99 -20.46 -24.32
CA ALA A 166 -3.96 -20.86 -25.33
C ALA A 166 -5.41 -20.77 -24.80
N LEU A 167 -5.65 -21.33 -23.62
CA LEU A 167 -6.95 -21.33 -22.96
C LEU A 167 -7.43 -19.90 -22.64
N LEU A 168 -6.56 -19.04 -22.11
CA LEU A 168 -6.93 -17.64 -21.82
C LEU A 168 -7.18 -16.84 -23.09
N SER A 169 -6.50 -17.15 -24.19
CA SER A 169 -6.70 -16.48 -25.48
C SER A 169 -8.05 -16.81 -26.10
N GLU A 170 -8.48 -18.08 -25.99
CA GLU A 170 -9.73 -18.61 -26.54
C GLU A 170 -10.95 -18.28 -25.67
N LEU A 171 -10.86 -18.50 -24.35
CA LEU A 171 -12.02 -18.41 -23.45
C LEU A 171 -12.38 -16.97 -23.08
N ILE A 172 -11.42 -16.03 -23.11
CA ILE A 172 -11.67 -14.64 -22.75
C ILE A 172 -12.10 -13.86 -24.01
N PRO A 173 -13.30 -13.24 -24.02
CA PRO A 173 -13.73 -12.38 -25.12
C PRO A 173 -12.74 -11.24 -25.37
N ASN A 174 -12.65 -10.79 -26.63
CA ASN A 174 -11.75 -9.68 -27.00
C ASN A 174 -12.11 -8.36 -26.30
N THR A 175 -13.37 -8.20 -25.89
CA THR A 175 -13.87 -7.04 -25.15
C THR A 175 -14.65 -7.50 -23.91
N LEU A 176 -14.18 -7.11 -22.72
CA LEU A 176 -14.86 -7.32 -21.44
C LEU A 176 -15.71 -6.10 -21.08
N THR A 177 -17.00 -6.29 -20.83
CA THR A 177 -17.92 -5.19 -20.54
C THR A 177 -18.17 -5.03 -19.04
N PHE A 178 -18.14 -3.79 -18.56
CA PHE A 178 -18.53 -3.40 -17.20
C PHE A 178 -19.60 -2.32 -17.25
N HIS A 179 -20.66 -2.50 -16.47
CA HIS A 179 -21.70 -1.48 -16.32
C HIS A 179 -21.49 -0.68 -15.03
N ARG A 180 -21.34 0.64 -15.14
CA ARG A 180 -21.16 1.55 -13.97
C ARG A 180 -21.95 2.84 -14.14
N GLU A 181 -22.43 3.38 -13.02
CA GLU A 181 -23.13 4.66 -13.00
C GLU A 181 -22.14 5.82 -13.23
N PRO A 182 -22.40 6.70 -14.22
CA PRO A 182 -21.57 7.88 -14.43
C PRO A 182 -21.81 8.92 -13.32
N VAL A 183 -20.75 9.58 -12.87
CA VAL A 183 -20.86 10.74 -11.99
C VAL A 183 -21.53 11.87 -12.79
N PRO A 184 -22.67 12.42 -12.33
CA PRO A 184 -23.27 13.56 -12.98
C PRO A 184 -22.28 14.72 -12.92
N ILE A 185 -21.89 15.24 -14.08
CA ILE A 185 -21.06 16.43 -14.17
C ILE A 185 -21.89 17.54 -13.52
N PRO A 186 -21.43 18.17 -12.42
CA PRO A 186 -22.10 19.36 -11.94
C PRO A 186 -22.00 20.38 -13.06
N ILE A 187 -23.14 20.74 -13.64
CA ILE A 187 -23.24 21.89 -14.53
C ILE A 187 -22.79 23.06 -13.68
N SER A 188 -21.52 23.44 -13.79
CA SER A 188 -21.02 24.66 -13.22
C SER A 188 -21.84 25.75 -13.87
N LYS A 189 -22.82 26.30 -13.13
CA LYS A 189 -23.42 27.60 -13.47
C LYS A 189 -22.25 28.50 -13.86
N PRO A 190 -22.26 29.15 -15.05
CA PRO A 190 -21.15 30.00 -15.44
C PRO A 190 -20.92 30.98 -14.31
N LYS A 191 -19.81 30.82 -13.60
CA LYS A 191 -19.32 31.82 -12.67
C LYS A 191 -19.22 33.09 -13.51
N PRO A 192 -19.99 34.16 -13.25
CA PRO A 192 -19.87 35.36 -14.05
C PRO A 192 -18.40 35.73 -14.01
N ALA A 193 -17.77 35.75 -15.19
CA ALA A 193 -16.40 36.15 -15.33
C ALA A 193 -16.32 37.52 -14.66
N LEU A 194 -15.60 37.61 -13.54
CA LEU A 194 -15.03 38.86 -13.10
C LEU A 194 -14.11 39.28 -14.25
N GLY A 195 -14.67 40.01 -15.20
CA GLY A 195 -13.91 40.66 -16.24
C GLY A 195 -12.77 41.43 -15.57
N PRO A 196 -11.57 41.44 -16.14
CA PRO A 196 -10.54 42.31 -15.62
C PRO A 196 -11.13 43.73 -15.69
N LYS A 197 -11.15 44.45 -14.56
CA LYS A 197 -11.53 45.86 -14.51
C LYS A 197 -10.43 46.66 -15.22
N ILE A 198 -10.42 46.59 -16.54
CA ILE A 198 -9.56 47.40 -17.41
C ILE A 198 -10.41 48.61 -17.77
N SER A 199 -9.94 49.78 -17.36
CA SER A 199 -10.52 51.08 -17.71
C SER A 199 -10.76 51.15 -19.23
N PRO A 200 -11.85 51.77 -19.70
CA PRO A 200 -12.32 51.70 -21.09
C PRO A 200 -11.42 52.37 -22.14
N LEU A 201 -10.21 52.80 -21.77
CA LEU A 201 -9.28 53.53 -22.64
C LEU A 201 -8.16 52.68 -23.25
N ILE A 202 -8.04 51.38 -22.92
CA ILE A 202 -6.98 50.49 -23.45
C ILE A 202 -7.54 49.35 -24.31
N ALA A 203 -8.83 49.38 -24.68
CA ALA A 203 -9.49 48.32 -25.45
C ALA A 203 -9.42 48.54 -26.98
N ARG A 204 -8.25 48.87 -27.55
CA ARG A 204 -8.15 49.10 -29.01
C ARG A 204 -7.16 48.24 -29.79
N HIS A 205 -6.32 47.41 -29.15
CA HIS A 205 -5.36 46.59 -29.91
C HIS A 205 -5.05 45.23 -29.27
N VAL A 206 -6.05 44.36 -29.11
CA VAL A 206 -5.80 42.93 -28.92
C VAL A 206 -6.62 42.14 -29.95
N PRO A 207 -5.99 41.52 -30.96
CA PRO A 207 -6.71 40.65 -31.89
C PRO A 207 -7.26 39.45 -31.14
N ALA A 208 -8.51 39.10 -31.45
CA ALA A 208 -9.21 37.93 -30.95
C ALA A 208 -8.41 36.67 -31.32
N SER A 209 -7.77 36.06 -30.33
CA SER A 209 -7.25 34.70 -30.46
C SER A 209 -8.44 33.74 -30.35
N THR A 210 -8.85 33.18 -31.48
CA THR A 210 -9.54 31.89 -31.54
C THR A 210 -8.62 30.81 -30.97
N PRO A 211 -9.19 29.89 -30.16
CA PRO A 211 -8.82 28.48 -30.27
C PRO A 211 -10.10 27.66 -30.48
N GLU A 212 -10.28 27.10 -31.68
CA GLU A 212 -9.88 25.72 -32.00
C GLU A 212 -10.75 24.66 -31.31
N THR A 213 -11.71 24.14 -32.07
CA THR A 213 -12.22 22.76 -31.96
C THR A 213 -11.60 21.97 -33.11
N PRO A 214 -11.45 20.63 -33.08
CA PRO A 214 -11.55 19.66 -31.99
C PRO A 214 -10.31 18.75 -31.91
N SER A 215 -9.73 18.49 -30.72
CA SER A 215 -8.77 17.39 -30.55
C SER A 215 -9.36 16.28 -29.67
N THR A 216 -9.62 15.17 -30.32
CA THR A 216 -9.69 13.78 -29.86
C THR A 216 -9.56 13.57 -28.35
N GLY A 217 -10.70 13.38 -27.70
CA GLY A 217 -10.79 13.02 -26.29
C GLY A 217 -12.13 13.43 -25.74
N GLU A 218 -13.20 12.75 -26.13
CA GLU A 218 -14.48 12.84 -25.45
C GLU A 218 -14.22 12.84 -23.94
N ALA A 219 -14.73 13.86 -23.25
CA ALA A 219 -14.60 14.03 -21.82
C ALA A 219 -14.98 12.72 -21.14
N ARG A 220 -13.96 11.92 -20.77
CA ARG A 220 -14.15 10.57 -20.24
C ARG A 220 -14.96 10.72 -18.96
N ARG A 221 -16.27 10.44 -19.03
CA ARG A 221 -17.18 10.67 -17.91
C ARG A 221 -16.67 9.87 -16.72
N ALA A 222 -16.45 10.53 -15.60
CA ALA A 222 -16.02 9.85 -14.39
C ALA A 222 -17.10 8.84 -13.97
N ILE A 223 -16.70 7.66 -13.49
CA ILE A 223 -17.62 6.65 -12.96
C ILE A 223 -17.73 6.77 -11.45
N PHE A 224 -18.86 6.35 -10.91
CA PHE A 224 -19.01 6.15 -9.49
C PHE A 224 -18.21 4.91 -9.06
N GLY A 225 -17.16 5.13 -8.27
CA GLY A 225 -16.23 4.10 -7.82
C GLY A 225 -15.02 3.93 -8.74
N SER A 226 -14.46 2.73 -8.77
CA SER A 226 -13.34 2.37 -9.64
C SER A 226 -13.45 0.92 -10.07
N VAL A 227 -13.03 0.61 -11.30
CA VAL A 227 -12.77 -0.75 -11.74
C VAL A 227 -11.30 -1.04 -11.52
N SER A 228 -11.01 -1.97 -10.61
CA SER A 228 -9.66 -2.37 -10.23
C SER A 228 -9.19 -3.60 -11.01
N SER A 229 -7.87 -3.86 -11.00
CA SER A 229 -7.30 -5.12 -11.52
C SER A 229 -7.95 -6.37 -10.89
N SER A 230 -8.32 -6.33 -9.60
CA SER A 230 -9.07 -7.42 -8.95
C SER A 230 -10.48 -7.61 -9.51
N ASP A 231 -11.19 -6.54 -9.88
CA ASP A 231 -12.53 -6.65 -10.48
C ASP A 231 -12.45 -7.30 -11.86
N ILE A 232 -11.44 -6.91 -12.64
CA ILE A 232 -11.13 -7.51 -13.96
C ILE A 232 -10.83 -9.00 -13.80
N LEU A 233 -9.99 -9.37 -12.84
CA LEU A 233 -9.69 -10.77 -12.57
C LEU A 233 -10.90 -11.58 -12.13
N ASN A 234 -11.78 -11.02 -11.31
CA ASN A 234 -12.98 -11.73 -10.85
C ASN A 234 -13.91 -12.02 -12.04
N GLN A 235 -14.05 -11.08 -12.98
CA GLN A 235 -14.81 -11.32 -14.21
C GLN A 235 -14.15 -12.38 -15.10
N ILE A 236 -12.82 -12.33 -15.27
CA ILE A 236 -12.08 -13.36 -16.02
C ILE A 236 -12.25 -14.73 -15.36
N LYS A 237 -12.07 -14.84 -14.04
CA LYS A 237 -12.27 -16.09 -13.30
C LYS A 237 -13.71 -16.61 -13.43
N ALA A 238 -14.70 -15.73 -13.47
CA ALA A 238 -16.09 -16.12 -13.69
C ALA A 238 -16.34 -16.68 -15.09
N LEU A 239 -15.63 -16.20 -16.13
CA LEU A 239 -15.71 -16.74 -17.49
C LEU A 239 -14.97 -18.09 -17.61
N VAL A 240 -13.83 -18.19 -16.94
CA VAL A 240 -12.92 -19.33 -17.02
C VAL A 240 -13.35 -20.51 -16.13
N SER A 241 -14.19 -20.28 -15.12
CA SER A 241 -14.68 -21.31 -14.20
C SER A 241 -15.50 -22.41 -14.87
N GLY A 242 -16.04 -22.17 -16.08
CA GLY A 242 -16.77 -23.16 -16.85
C GLY A 242 -15.89 -24.23 -17.52
N HIS A 243 -14.56 -24.03 -17.56
CA HIS A 243 -13.63 -24.95 -18.21
C HIS A 243 -12.75 -25.66 -17.19
N GLU A 244 -12.68 -26.99 -17.27
CA GLU A 244 -12.00 -27.84 -16.26
C GLU A 244 -10.52 -27.49 -16.13
N GLU A 245 -9.80 -27.34 -17.25
CA GLU A 245 -8.37 -27.05 -17.23
C GLU A 245 -8.09 -25.59 -16.90
N ALA A 246 -8.95 -24.67 -17.33
CA ALA A 246 -8.67 -23.25 -17.23
C ALA A 246 -9.02 -22.72 -15.82
N SER A 247 -9.99 -23.35 -15.14
CA SER A 247 -10.30 -23.09 -13.72
C SER A 247 -9.12 -23.37 -12.78
N ARG A 248 -8.16 -24.20 -13.21
CA ARG A 248 -6.94 -24.53 -12.45
C ARG A 248 -5.85 -23.46 -12.56
N ILE A 249 -5.99 -22.49 -13.48
CA ILE A 249 -5.01 -21.43 -13.68
C ILE A 249 -5.07 -20.42 -12.53
N ILE A 250 -3.96 -20.25 -11.82
CA ILE A 250 -3.85 -19.29 -10.71
C ILE A 250 -3.50 -17.91 -11.27
N LEU A 251 -4.48 -17.01 -11.27
CA LEU A 251 -4.31 -15.60 -11.67
C LEU A 251 -4.28 -14.66 -10.44
N GLU A 252 -3.22 -13.86 -10.35
CA GLU A 252 -3.01 -12.84 -9.30
C GLU A 252 -3.25 -11.41 -9.84
N PRO A 253 -3.66 -10.44 -8.98
CA PRO A 253 -3.83 -9.04 -9.39
C PRO A 253 -2.58 -8.39 -9.98
N SER A 254 -1.40 -8.92 -9.64
CA SER A 254 -0.11 -8.50 -10.18
C SER A 254 0.10 -8.89 -11.65
N SER A 255 -0.67 -9.86 -12.17
CA SER A 255 -0.53 -10.35 -13.55
C SER A 255 -1.33 -9.56 -14.58
N VAL A 256 -2.20 -8.65 -14.15
CA VAL A 256 -3.01 -7.79 -15.02
C VAL A 256 -2.46 -6.37 -15.01
N LYS A 257 -2.08 -5.87 -16.18
CA LYS A 257 -1.70 -4.47 -16.38
C LYS A 257 -2.75 -3.75 -17.20
N ILE A 258 -3.12 -2.55 -16.78
CA ILE A 258 -4.10 -1.71 -17.46
C ILE A 258 -3.36 -0.67 -18.30
N GLY A 259 -3.47 -0.78 -19.62
CA GLY A 259 -2.92 0.17 -20.58
C GLY A 259 -3.67 1.50 -20.59
N GLY A 260 -2.94 2.60 -20.80
CA GLY A 260 -3.50 3.96 -20.89
C GLY A 260 -3.71 4.66 -19.54
N LEU A 261 -3.26 4.04 -18.44
CA LEU A 261 -3.24 4.61 -17.10
C LEU A 261 -1.78 4.86 -16.67
N ALA A 262 -1.53 5.85 -15.81
CA ALA A 262 -0.18 6.10 -15.30
C ALA A 262 0.35 4.85 -14.58
N GLU A 263 1.66 4.57 -14.68
CA GLU A 263 2.31 3.30 -14.29
C GLU A 263 2.09 2.86 -12.82
N ASP A 264 1.48 3.70 -11.98
CA ASP A 264 1.16 3.43 -10.57
C ASP A 264 -0.35 3.40 -10.24
N ASN A 265 -1.25 3.50 -11.24
CA ASN A 265 -2.69 3.40 -11.02
C ASN A 265 -3.25 2.11 -11.63
N ASP A 266 -3.73 1.20 -10.77
CA ASP A 266 -4.41 -0.04 -11.19
C ASP A 266 -5.94 0.11 -11.23
N ARG A 267 -6.44 1.34 -11.26
CA ARG A 267 -7.86 1.67 -11.06
C ARG A 267 -8.40 2.58 -12.13
N ILE A 268 -9.31 2.06 -12.94
CA ILE A 268 -10.04 2.82 -13.96
C ILE A 268 -11.16 3.60 -13.28
N ARG A 269 -11.22 4.92 -13.54
CA ARG A 269 -12.22 5.85 -12.99
C ARG A 269 -13.07 6.55 -14.04
N HIS A 270 -12.93 6.18 -15.30
CA HIS A 270 -13.66 6.84 -16.38
C HIS A 270 -14.26 5.84 -17.36
N LEU A 271 -15.42 6.20 -17.93
CA LEU A 271 -16.05 5.47 -19.02
C LEU A 271 -15.14 5.44 -20.25
N GLY A 272 -15.31 4.40 -21.06
CA GLY A 272 -14.58 4.21 -22.30
C GLY A 272 -13.91 2.85 -22.40
N ARG A 273 -13.10 2.72 -23.47
CA ARG A 273 -12.34 1.52 -23.79
C ARG A 273 -10.91 1.64 -23.26
N TRP A 274 -10.47 0.59 -22.57
CA TRP A 274 -9.15 0.46 -21.97
C TRP A 274 -8.52 -0.83 -22.49
N GLU A 275 -7.20 -0.83 -22.68
CA GLU A 275 -6.47 -2.03 -23.05
C GLU A 275 -5.96 -2.70 -21.78
N ILE A 276 -5.98 -4.03 -21.74
CA ILE A 276 -5.43 -4.82 -20.64
C ILE A 276 -4.45 -5.85 -21.19
N GLU A 277 -3.37 -6.05 -20.44
CA GLU A 277 -2.36 -7.09 -20.70
C GLU A 277 -2.40 -8.10 -19.55
N ILE A 278 -2.62 -9.37 -19.86
CA ILE A 278 -2.72 -10.46 -18.89
C ILE A 278 -1.49 -11.35 -19.04
N ALA A 279 -0.64 -11.41 -18.01
CA ALA A 279 0.52 -12.30 -17.96
C ALA A 279 0.13 -13.67 -17.36
N VAL A 280 0.53 -14.76 -18.01
CA VAL A 280 0.11 -16.13 -17.65
C VAL A 280 1.05 -16.78 -16.63
N ALA A 281 2.32 -16.37 -16.59
CA ALA A 281 3.24 -16.66 -15.50
C ALA A 281 4.39 -15.66 -15.55
N ARG A 282 4.84 -15.15 -14.40
CA ARG A 282 5.99 -14.21 -14.36
C ARG A 282 7.30 -14.84 -14.87
N ALA A 283 7.36 -16.17 -14.92
CA ALA A 283 8.56 -16.95 -15.22
C ALA A 283 8.56 -17.61 -16.61
N GLY A 284 7.42 -17.65 -17.32
CA GLY A 284 7.36 -18.16 -18.69
C GLY A 284 7.43 -16.98 -19.65
N GLY A 285 8.50 -16.87 -20.43
CA GLY A 285 8.74 -15.77 -21.40
C GLY A 285 7.78 -15.74 -22.59
N LEU A 286 6.49 -16.01 -22.36
CA LEU A 286 5.41 -15.94 -23.33
C LEU A 286 4.86 -14.51 -23.37
N ASP A 287 4.38 -14.11 -24.54
CA ASP A 287 3.77 -12.80 -24.74
C ASP A 287 2.49 -12.65 -23.89
N PRO A 288 2.22 -11.46 -23.32
CA PRO A 288 1.02 -11.23 -22.54
C PRO A 288 -0.23 -11.22 -23.43
N VAL A 289 -1.32 -11.81 -22.94
CA VAL A 289 -2.61 -11.84 -23.65
C VAL A 289 -3.22 -10.44 -23.60
N ARG A 290 -3.35 -9.78 -24.76
CA ARG A 290 -3.94 -8.45 -24.90
C ARG A 290 -5.44 -8.53 -25.13
N LYS A 291 -6.22 -7.87 -24.29
CA LYS A 291 -7.69 -7.76 -24.41
C LYS A 291 -8.13 -6.32 -24.16
N SER A 292 -9.37 -6.00 -24.51
CA SER A 292 -9.97 -4.69 -24.23
C SER A 292 -11.00 -4.80 -23.10
N VAL A 293 -11.07 -3.77 -22.27
CA VAL A 293 -12.12 -3.56 -21.27
C VAL A 293 -12.93 -2.35 -21.66
N GLU A 294 -14.24 -2.51 -21.79
CA GLU A 294 -15.17 -1.45 -22.11
C GLU A 294 -16.07 -1.17 -20.92
N ILE A 295 -16.04 0.07 -20.43
CA ILE A 295 -16.89 0.50 -19.33
C ILE A 295 -18.05 1.32 -19.91
N LEU A 296 -19.23 0.72 -19.84
CA LEU A 296 -20.49 1.26 -20.32
C LEU A 296 -21.30 1.87 -19.17
N PRO A 297 -22.11 2.90 -19.45
CA PRO A 297 -23.07 3.40 -18.48
C PRO A 297 -24.12 2.31 -18.19
N SER A 298 -24.43 2.06 -16.92
CA SER A 298 -25.62 1.29 -16.55
C SER A 298 -26.85 2.14 -16.86
N ALA A 299 -27.71 1.68 -17.77
CA ALA A 299 -29.03 2.29 -17.95
C ALA A 299 -29.86 2.01 -16.68
N GLN A 300 -30.21 3.06 -15.95
CA GLN A 300 -31.33 3.04 -15.01
C GLN A 300 -32.61 3.34 -15.78
#